data_AF-A0A1M5K4H2-F1
#
_entry.id   AF-A0A1M5K4H2-F1
#
_cell.length_a   1.000
_cell.length_b   1.000
_cell.length_c   1.000
_cell.angle_alpha   90.00
_cell.angle_beta   90.00
_cell.angle_gamma   90.00
#
_symmetry.space_group_name_H-M   'P 1'
#
loop_
_entity.id
_entity.type
_entity.pdbx_description
1 polymer ?
#
loop_
_entity_poly.entity_id
_entity_poly.type
_entity_poly.pdbx_seq_one_letter_code
_entity_poly.pdbx_strand_id
1 'polypeptide(L)'
;MEIEIVEDKNQNLFVYKDDKLLFYSTIKFNWLRKNLIKIFDSNDDLILELQSYEPAFSSAKYEILFQNKEKTKDISEINKIYISNQNAILRITPENIFSFNTDFSYFLDGIKVADIKHKFWSSSQKISVLIDNENIELLDQIIIHILSIRTGYNSNVA
;
A
#
# COMPACT_ATOMS: atom_id res chain seq x y z
N MET A 1 -6.84 1.62 16.46
CA MET A 1 -7.78 2.01 15.38
C MET A 1 -7.66 0.99 14.26
N GLU A 2 -8.77 0.69 13.55
CA GLU A 2 -8.78 -0.23 12.40
C GLU A 2 -9.09 0.55 11.12
N ILE A 3 -8.34 0.27 10.06
CA ILE A 3 -8.59 0.75 8.69
C ILE A 3 -8.79 -0.48 7.81
N GLU A 4 -9.82 -0.45 6.99
CA GLU A 4 -10.13 -1.54 6.07
C GLU A 4 -9.67 -1.18 4.66
N ILE A 5 -9.05 -2.12 3.97
CA ILE A 5 -8.71 -2.00 2.56
C ILE A 5 -9.38 -3.15 1.82
N VAL A 6 -10.15 -2.83 0.78
CA VAL A 6 -10.96 -3.78 0.02
C VAL A 6 -10.47 -3.80 -1.42
N GLU A 7 -10.22 -4.99 -1.95
CA GLU A 7 -9.89 -5.20 -3.36
C GLU A 7 -11.16 -5.42 -4.21
N ASP A 8 -11.26 -4.74 -5.35
CA ASP A 8 -12.30 -5.01 -6.34
C ASP A 8 -11.86 -6.06 -7.38
N LYS A 9 -12.78 -6.47 -8.24
CA LYS A 9 -12.52 -7.43 -9.32
C LYS A 9 -11.49 -6.97 -10.37
N ASN A 10 -11.18 -5.67 -10.42
CA ASN A 10 -10.22 -5.08 -11.33
C ASN A 10 -8.85 -4.87 -10.65
N GLN A 11 -8.66 -5.40 -9.43
CA GLN A 11 -7.44 -5.27 -8.63
C GLN A 11 -7.15 -3.81 -8.21
N ASN A 12 -8.19 -2.98 -8.16
CA ASN A 12 -8.17 -1.67 -7.51
C ASN A 12 -8.35 -1.87 -6.01
N LEU A 13 -7.79 -0.97 -5.20
CA LEU A 13 -7.92 -1.03 -3.74
C LEU A 13 -8.64 0.22 -3.22
N PHE A 14 -9.51 0.02 -2.24
CA PHE A 14 -10.30 1.09 -1.62
C PHE A 14 -10.09 1.07 -0.12
N VAL A 15 -9.75 2.21 0.47
CA VAL A 15 -9.37 2.34 1.88
C VAL A 15 -10.47 3.04 2.65
N TYR A 16 -10.97 2.41 3.70
CA TYR A 16 -12.08 2.87 4.50
C TYR A 16 -11.69 3.00 5.97
N LYS A 17 -12.21 4.05 6.60
CA LYS A 17 -12.24 4.23 8.04
C LYS A 17 -13.66 4.52 8.47
N ASP A 18 -14.23 3.69 9.34
CA ASP A 18 -15.61 3.86 9.82
C ASP A 18 -16.60 4.06 8.65
N ASP A 19 -16.53 3.18 7.64
CA ASP A 19 -17.29 3.22 6.37
C ASP A 19 -17.07 4.45 5.47
N LYS A 20 -16.14 5.35 5.81
CA LYS A 20 -15.77 6.50 4.98
C LYS A 20 -14.54 6.20 4.15
N LEU A 21 -14.66 6.41 2.84
CA LEU A 21 -13.53 6.32 1.91
C LEU A 21 -12.49 7.39 2.28
N LEU A 22 -11.24 6.97 2.41
CA LEU A 22 -10.08 7.84 2.63
C LEU A 22 -9.25 8.00 1.36
N PHE A 23 -8.91 6.87 0.75
CA PHE A 23 -8.10 6.79 -0.44
C PHE A 23 -8.56 5.62 -1.30
N TYR A 24 -8.25 5.68 -2.58
CA TYR A 24 -8.34 4.51 -3.45
C TYR A 24 -7.21 4.50 -4.46
N SER A 25 -6.92 3.34 -5.01
CA SER A 25 -5.93 3.18 -6.05
C SER A 25 -6.51 2.49 -7.27
N THR A 26 -5.94 2.81 -8.42
CA THR A 26 -6.29 2.16 -9.68
C THR A 26 -5.04 1.64 -10.37
N ILE A 27 -5.21 0.58 -11.17
CA ILE A 27 -4.15 0.00 -11.98
C ILE A 27 -4.46 0.12 -13.47
N LYS A 28 -3.46 0.53 -14.25
CA LYS A 28 -3.46 0.37 -15.70
C LYS A 28 -2.31 -0.56 -16.10
N PHE A 29 -2.66 -1.77 -16.50
CA PHE A 29 -1.70 -2.73 -17.04
C PHE A 29 -1.20 -2.26 -18.42
N ASN A 30 0.11 -2.25 -18.59
CA ASN A 30 0.74 -1.95 -19.87
C ASN A 30 1.44 -3.20 -20.41
N TRP A 31 1.43 -3.38 -21.73
CA TRP A 31 1.96 -4.57 -22.39
C TRP A 31 3.48 -4.75 -22.16
N LEU A 32 4.20 -3.67 -21.86
CA LEU A 32 5.64 -3.68 -21.55
C LEU A 32 5.97 -4.00 -20.09
N ARG A 33 5.04 -4.60 -19.32
CA ARG A 33 5.19 -4.89 -17.87
C ARG A 33 5.47 -3.65 -17.01
N LYS A 34 5.09 -2.48 -17.52
CA LYS A 34 5.18 -1.19 -16.83
C LYS A 34 3.79 -0.80 -16.37
N ASN A 35 3.40 -1.27 -15.21
CA ASN A 35 2.09 -0.97 -14.68
C ASN A 35 2.06 0.46 -14.15
N LEU A 36 0.94 1.14 -14.36
CA LEU A 36 0.73 2.48 -13.85
C LEU A 36 -0.26 2.41 -12.69
N ILE A 37 0.21 2.73 -11.50
CA ILE A 37 -0.60 2.80 -10.28
C ILE A 37 -0.90 4.27 -10.03
N LYS A 38 -2.18 4.60 -9.83
CA LYS A 38 -2.60 5.94 -9.42
C LYS A 38 -3.32 5.83 -8.09
N ILE A 39 -2.98 6.70 -7.14
CA ILE A 39 -3.61 6.80 -5.83
C ILE A 39 -4.32 8.15 -5.76
N PHE A 40 -5.57 8.11 -5.33
CA PHE A 40 -6.46 9.25 -5.19
C PHE A 40 -6.95 9.35 -3.75
N ASP A 41 -7.32 10.55 -3.32
CA ASP A 41 -8.07 10.74 -2.08
C ASP A 41 -9.57 10.57 -2.30
N SER A 42 -10.37 10.85 -1.27
CA SER A 42 -11.82 10.76 -1.32
C SER A 42 -12.52 11.85 -2.14
N ASN A 43 -11.80 12.85 -2.63
CA ASN A 43 -12.32 13.90 -3.51
C ASN A 43 -11.91 13.68 -4.98
N ASP A 44 -11.41 12.49 -5.32
CA ASP A 44 -10.85 12.13 -6.63
C ASP A 44 -9.61 12.95 -7.03
N ASP A 45 -8.95 13.62 -6.08
CA ASP A 45 -7.70 14.32 -6.35
C ASP A 45 -6.55 13.30 -6.48
N LEU A 46 -5.77 13.39 -7.55
CA LEU A 46 -4.58 12.55 -7.72
C LEU A 46 -3.54 12.93 -6.67
N ILE A 47 -3.13 11.95 -5.88
CA ILE A 47 -2.19 12.11 -4.76
C ILE A 47 -0.81 11.60 -5.15
N LEU A 48 -0.76 10.45 -5.82
CA LEU A 48 0.49 9.80 -6.22
C LEU A 48 0.28 9.02 -7.53
N GLU A 49 1.24 9.12 -8.43
CA GLU A 49 1.32 8.28 -9.63
C GLU A 49 2.66 7.55 -9.64
N LEU A 50 2.60 6.22 -9.74
CA LEU A 50 3.76 5.34 -9.76
C LEU A 50 3.80 4.53 -11.04
N GLN A 51 4.97 4.43 -11.63
CA GLN A 51 5.28 3.36 -12.56
C GLN A 51 5.91 2.21 -11.80
N SER A 52 5.26 1.05 -11.78
CA SER A 52 5.87 -0.19 -11.29
C SER A 52 6.35 -1.04 -12.46
N TYR A 53 7.56 -1.58 -12.32
CA TYR A 53 8.16 -2.50 -13.27
C TYR A 53 8.81 -3.65 -12.51
N GLU A 54 8.53 -4.88 -12.93
CA GLU A 54 9.14 -6.09 -12.40
C GLU A 54 10.12 -6.66 -13.43
N PRO A 55 11.43 -6.38 -13.29
CA PRO A 55 12.44 -7.03 -14.12
C PRO A 55 12.45 -8.54 -13.83
N ALA A 56 12.77 -9.35 -14.84
CA ALA A 56 13.05 -10.76 -14.60
C ALA A 56 14.20 -10.90 -13.59
N PHE A 57 14.00 -11.71 -12.55
CA PHE A 57 14.99 -12.02 -11.50
C PHE A 57 15.41 -10.85 -10.61
N SER A 58 14.62 -9.77 -10.52
CA SER A 58 14.87 -8.65 -9.59
C SER A 58 13.60 -8.25 -8.85
N SER A 59 13.75 -7.45 -7.79
CA SER A 59 12.62 -6.89 -7.06
C SER A 59 11.88 -5.86 -7.91
N ALA A 60 10.57 -5.77 -7.69
CA ALA A 60 9.74 -4.71 -8.25
C ALA A 60 10.37 -3.34 -7.93
N LYS A 61 10.53 -2.53 -8.98
CA LYS A 61 10.95 -1.13 -8.86
C LYS A 61 9.73 -0.24 -9.02
N TYR A 62 9.68 0.82 -8.23
CA TYR A 62 8.62 1.81 -8.27
C TYR A 62 9.27 3.17 -8.54
N GLU A 63 8.84 3.81 -9.61
CA GLU A 63 9.27 5.15 -10.00
C GLU A 63 8.11 6.11 -9.73
N ILE A 64 8.36 7.16 -8.95
CA ILE A 64 7.39 8.21 -8.68
C ILE A 64 7.33 9.13 -9.91
N LEU A 65 6.20 9.14 -10.61
CA LEU A 65 5.97 9.98 -11.78
C LEU A 65 5.29 11.30 -11.41
N PHE A 66 4.43 11.27 -10.40
CA PHE A 66 3.76 12.45 -9.86
C PHE A 66 3.49 12.27 -8.38
N GLN A 67 3.54 13.37 -7.64
CA GLN A 67 3.22 13.42 -6.23
C GLN A 67 2.64 14.79 -5.86
N ASN A 68 1.49 14.78 -5.19
CA ASN A 68 0.99 15.97 -4.51
C ASN A 68 1.70 16.11 -3.14
N LYS A 69 2.69 17.00 -3.07
CA LYS A 69 3.50 17.24 -1.85
C LYS A 69 2.73 17.87 -0.70
N GLU A 70 1.59 18.49 -0.94
CA GLU A 70 0.75 19.06 0.12
C GLU A 70 -0.02 17.95 0.86
N LYS A 71 -0.32 16.85 0.17
CA LYS A 71 -1.13 15.74 0.68
C LYS A 71 -0.31 14.49 1.02
N THR A 72 0.89 14.35 0.44
CA THR A 72 1.85 13.30 0.78
C THR A 72 3.08 13.96 1.37
N LYS A 73 3.58 13.48 2.51
CA LYS A 73 4.73 14.04 3.27
C LYS A 73 6.08 13.99 2.52
N ASP A 74 6.15 14.44 1.28
CA ASP A 74 7.27 14.35 0.33
C ASP A 74 7.96 12.98 0.29
N ILE A 75 7.27 11.97 -0.26
CA ILE A 75 7.81 10.62 -0.36
C ILE A 75 9.02 10.64 -1.30
N SER A 76 10.13 10.12 -0.81
CA SER A 76 11.42 10.08 -1.52
C SER A 76 11.63 8.77 -2.23
N GLU A 77 11.17 7.66 -1.65
CA GLU A 77 11.33 6.32 -2.23
C GLU A 77 10.21 5.39 -1.79
N ILE A 78 9.81 4.51 -2.71
CA ILE A 78 8.90 3.39 -2.47
C ILE A 78 9.51 2.13 -3.06
N ASN A 79 9.47 1.04 -2.31
CA ASN A 79 9.66 -0.30 -2.86
C ASN A 79 8.80 -1.32 -2.14
N LYS A 80 8.97 -2.62 -2.45
CA LYS A 80 8.18 -3.68 -1.83
C LYS A 80 8.34 -3.77 -0.31
N ILE A 81 9.47 -3.32 0.24
CA ILE A 81 9.87 -3.52 1.64
C ILE A 81 9.72 -2.24 2.47
N TYR A 82 9.82 -1.06 1.86
CA TYR A 82 9.72 0.18 2.61
C TYR A 82 9.16 1.34 1.80
N ILE A 83 8.74 2.36 2.54
CA ILE A 83 8.45 3.70 2.06
C ILE A 83 9.27 4.68 2.91
N SER A 84 9.89 5.65 2.26
CA SER A 84 10.63 6.71 2.95
C SER A 84 10.14 8.09 2.54
N ASN A 85 10.22 9.03 3.47
CA ASN A 85 10.18 10.45 3.19
C ASN A 85 11.40 11.13 3.83
N GLN A 86 11.41 12.47 3.89
CA GLN A 86 12.51 13.23 4.47
C GLN A 86 12.74 12.96 5.97
N ASN A 87 11.72 12.44 6.68
CA ASN A 87 11.72 12.35 8.13
C ASN A 87 11.73 10.91 8.66
N ALA A 88 11.23 9.95 7.89
CA ALA A 88 10.96 8.61 8.39
C ALA A 88 11.10 7.55 7.28
N ILE A 89 11.56 6.36 7.68
CA ILE A 89 11.58 5.16 6.86
C ILE A 89 10.72 4.10 7.54
N LEU A 90 9.59 3.77 6.93
CA LEU A 90 8.71 2.71 7.40
C LEU A 90 9.01 1.43 6.65
N ARG A 91 9.34 0.37 7.40
CA ARG A 91 9.71 -0.93 6.84
C ARG A 91 8.66 -1.97 7.19
N ILE A 92 8.32 -2.82 6.22
CA ILE A 92 7.52 -4.01 6.47
C ILE A 92 8.42 -5.15 6.94
N THR A 93 7.94 -5.92 7.91
CA THR A 93 8.53 -7.20 8.29
C THR A 93 7.43 -8.26 8.26
N PRO A 94 7.60 -9.36 7.51
CA PRO A 94 6.64 -10.47 7.53
C PRO A 94 6.56 -11.09 8.92
N GLU A 95 5.36 -11.43 9.40
CA GLU A 95 5.20 -12.07 10.72
C GLU A 95 5.69 -13.53 10.72
N ASN A 96 5.75 -14.19 9.56
CA ASN A 96 6.26 -15.55 9.43
C ASN A 96 6.93 -15.78 8.07
N ILE A 97 8.14 -16.33 8.05
CA ILE A 97 8.87 -16.66 6.80
C ILE A 97 8.26 -17.91 6.12
N PHE A 98 7.46 -18.70 6.86
CA PHE A 98 6.94 -20.01 6.43
C PHE A 98 5.42 -20.11 6.29
N SER A 99 4.64 -19.04 6.52
CA SER A 99 3.18 -19.11 6.40
C SER A 99 2.68 -18.51 5.09
N PHE A 100 1.75 -19.21 4.45
CA PHE A 100 0.94 -18.71 3.33
C PHE A 100 0.03 -17.53 3.70
N ASN A 101 -0.04 -17.14 4.99
CA ASN A 101 -0.63 -15.88 5.41
C ASN A 101 0.33 -14.74 5.08
N THR A 102 -0.11 -13.81 4.24
CA THR A 102 0.67 -12.65 3.80
C THR A 102 0.75 -11.54 4.84
N ASP A 103 0.49 -11.82 6.11
CA ASP A 103 0.47 -10.86 7.21
C ASP A 103 1.85 -10.27 7.49
N PHE A 104 1.88 -8.99 7.80
CA PHE A 104 3.12 -8.24 8.05
C PHE A 104 2.86 -7.07 8.98
N SER A 105 3.91 -6.55 9.57
CA SER A 105 3.84 -5.36 10.42
C SER A 105 4.76 -4.27 9.89
N TYR A 106 4.40 -3.01 10.16
CA TYR A 106 5.23 -1.86 9.91
C TYR A 106 6.07 -1.50 11.12
N PHE A 107 7.31 -1.11 10.86
CA PHE A 107 8.26 -0.67 11.86
C PHE A 107 8.86 0.69 11.49
N LEU A 108 9.03 1.55 12.49
CA LEU A 108 9.81 2.78 12.45
C LEU A 108 10.96 2.63 13.46
N ASP A 109 12.21 2.71 13.00
CA ASP A 109 13.40 2.58 13.85
C ASP A 109 13.42 1.34 14.75
N GLY A 110 12.87 0.22 14.24
CA GLY A 110 12.79 -1.06 14.97
C GLY A 110 11.61 -1.16 15.94
N ILE A 111 10.83 -0.09 16.11
CA ILE A 111 9.61 -0.08 16.91
C ILE A 111 8.43 -0.40 16.00
N LYS A 112 7.59 -1.36 16.40
CA LYS A 112 6.39 -1.72 15.65
C LYS A 112 5.35 -0.62 15.77
N VAL A 113 4.81 -0.17 14.64
CA VAL A 113 3.84 0.95 14.60
C VAL A 113 2.47 0.54 14.07
N ALA A 114 2.38 -0.52 13.26
CA ALA A 114 1.10 -1.05 12.79
C ALA A 114 1.19 -2.54 12.43
N ASP A 115 0.07 -3.25 12.55
CA ASP A 115 -0.09 -4.65 12.14
C ASP A 115 -1.05 -4.75 10.95
N ILE A 116 -0.69 -5.55 9.95
CA ILE A 116 -1.45 -5.74 8.72
C ILE A 116 -1.94 -7.18 8.65
N LYS A 117 -3.26 -7.36 8.72
CA LYS A 117 -3.91 -8.67 8.71
C LYS A 117 -4.76 -8.86 7.47
N HIS A 118 -4.55 -9.96 6.76
CA HIS A 118 -5.36 -10.34 5.61
C HIS A 118 -6.56 -11.14 6.10
N LYS A 119 -7.75 -10.75 5.65
CA LYS A 119 -9.01 -11.44 5.90
C LYS A 119 -9.57 -11.89 4.56
N PHE A 120 -9.74 -13.19 4.38
CA PHE A 120 -10.53 -13.72 3.27
C PHE A 120 -12.00 -13.64 3.64
N TRP A 121 -12.76 -12.81 2.93
CA TRP A 121 -14.21 -12.73 3.10
C TRP A 121 -14.86 -12.94 1.74
N SER A 122 -15.30 -14.17 1.48
CA SER A 122 -15.78 -14.63 0.17
C SER A 122 -14.71 -14.52 -0.93
N SER A 123 -15.11 -14.17 -2.16
CA SER A 123 -14.22 -13.99 -3.32
C SER A 123 -13.43 -12.69 -3.34
N SER A 124 -13.60 -11.82 -2.32
CA SER A 124 -12.89 -10.53 -2.20
C SER A 124 -11.86 -10.59 -1.08
N GLN A 125 -10.65 -10.07 -1.35
CA GLN A 125 -9.63 -9.90 -0.33
C GLN A 125 -9.87 -8.60 0.44
N LYS A 126 -9.79 -8.71 1.77
CA LYS A 126 -9.78 -7.57 2.67
C LYS A 126 -8.47 -7.54 3.44
N ILE A 127 -7.90 -6.36 3.60
CA ILE A 127 -6.73 -6.11 4.45
C ILE A 127 -7.19 -5.20 5.59
N SER A 128 -6.85 -5.57 6.81
CA SER A 128 -7.09 -4.77 8.01
C SER A 128 -5.75 -4.21 8.48
N VAL A 129 -5.69 -2.89 8.62
CA VAL A 129 -4.54 -2.17 9.19
C VAL A 129 -4.92 -1.77 10.61
N LEU A 130 -4.21 -2.34 11.57
CA LEU A 130 -4.34 -2.04 12.99
C LEU A 130 -3.21 -1.10 13.39
N ILE A 131 -3.56 0.10 13.83
CA ILE A 131 -2.60 1.14 14.24
C ILE A 131 -3.07 1.81 15.54
N ASP A 132 -2.14 2.07 16.44
CA ASP A 132 -2.44 2.76 17.69
C ASP A 132 -2.52 4.27 17.49
N ASN A 133 -3.29 4.96 18.34
CA ASN A 133 -3.52 6.40 18.22
C ASN A 133 -2.23 7.21 18.34
N GLU A 134 -1.24 6.71 19.08
CA GLU A 134 0.09 7.33 19.20
C GLU A 134 0.86 7.36 17.87
N ASN A 135 0.57 6.44 16.95
CA ASN A 135 1.24 6.31 15.65
C ASN A 135 0.39 6.86 14.50
N ILE A 136 -0.72 7.55 14.79
CA ILE A 136 -1.71 7.97 13.79
C ILE A 136 -1.12 8.84 12.67
N GLU A 137 -0.08 9.61 12.98
CA GLU A 137 0.59 10.47 12.00
C GLU A 137 1.31 9.68 10.88
N LEU A 138 1.57 8.39 11.10
CA LEU A 138 2.20 7.50 10.13
C LEU A 138 1.18 6.84 9.20
N LEU A 139 -0.12 6.96 9.50
CA LEU A 139 -1.18 6.21 8.84
C LEU A 139 -1.20 6.42 7.33
N ASP A 140 -1.19 7.67 6.87
CA ASP A 140 -1.28 7.96 5.43
C ASP A 140 -0.09 7.38 4.68
N GLN A 141 1.10 7.44 5.27
CA GLN A 141 2.31 6.86 4.68
C GLN A 141 2.21 5.33 4.61
N ILE A 142 1.66 4.69 5.64
CA ILE A 142 1.38 3.24 5.65
C ILE A 142 0.36 2.88 4.56
N ILE A 143 -0.76 3.59 4.50
CA ILE A 143 -1.82 3.38 3.50
C ILE A 143 -1.25 3.52 2.09
N ILE A 144 -0.55 4.62 1.81
CA ILE A 144 0.05 4.89 0.50
C ILE A 144 1.01 3.75 0.12
N HIS A 145 1.82 3.26 1.05
CA HIS A 145 2.72 2.15 0.77
C HIS A 145 1.97 0.86 0.44
N ILE A 146 0.95 0.49 1.21
CA ILE A 146 0.12 -0.69 0.94
C ILE A 146 -0.53 -0.56 -0.45
N LEU A 147 -1.16 0.57 -0.75
CA LEU A 147 -1.74 0.85 -2.06
C LEU A 147 -0.69 0.74 -3.16
N SER A 148 0.52 1.25 -2.94
CA SER A 148 1.59 1.20 -3.94
C SER A 148 2.03 -0.22 -4.26
N ILE A 149 2.12 -1.12 -3.27
CA ILE A 149 2.72 -2.45 -3.46
C ILE A 149 1.69 -3.57 -3.65
N ARG A 150 0.42 -3.33 -3.36
CA ARG A 150 -0.67 -4.32 -3.47
C ARG A 150 -1.63 -4.06 -4.63
N THR A 151 -1.69 -2.84 -5.17
CA THR A 151 -2.56 -2.53 -6.32
C THR A 151 -2.12 -3.30 -7.56
N GLY A 152 -3.05 -3.98 -8.23
CA GLY A 152 -2.73 -4.84 -9.38
C GLY A 152 -1.96 -6.12 -9.04
N TYR A 153 -1.81 -6.44 -7.75
CA TYR A 153 -1.24 -7.72 -7.34
C TYR A 153 -2.33 -8.78 -7.36
N ASN A 154 -2.28 -9.72 -8.32
CA ASN A 154 -3.29 -10.77 -8.40
C ASN A 154 -3.05 -11.82 -7.32
N SER A 155 -3.78 -11.67 -6.23
CA SER A 155 -3.76 -12.58 -5.09
C SER A 155 -4.52 -13.89 -5.35
N ASN A 156 -5.27 -14.00 -6.46
CA ASN A 156 -5.87 -15.25 -6.96
C ASN A 156 -4.89 -16.08 -7.80
N VAL A 157 -3.62 -15.69 -7.92
CA VAL A 157 -2.57 -16.56 -8.46
C VAL A 157 -1.81 -17.15 -7.28
N ALA A 158 -2.41 -18.18 -6.69
CA ALA A 158 -1.75 -19.18 -5.85
C ALA A 158 -2.05 -20.56 -6.45
#